data_AF-A0A3P7MVD1-F1
#
_entry.id   AF-A0A3P7MVD1-F1
#
_cell.length_a   1.000
_cell.length_b   1.000
_cell.length_c   1.000
_cell.angle_alpha   90.00
_cell.angle_beta   90.00
_cell.angle_gamma   90.00
#
_symmetry.space_group_name_H-M   'P 1'
#
loop_
_entity.id
_entity.type
_entity.pdbx_description
1 polymer ?
#
loop_
_entity_poly.entity_id
_entity_poly.type
_entity_poly.pdbx_seq_one_letter_code
_entity_poly.pdbx_strand_id
1 'polypeptide(L)'
;MGPDDVVKSSGSKFFENEVRRGAILKQQIAQKLVKMESLTPEDIKAGEREASFLAGFLFHLHHVLGAREKPMSADKVLDGYRSDRDLSNCIVHVDMDAFYAAVEMRDDPSLRLKPLAVGSTSMLVSHSYLLRRQFTDSNFPADSFLIFMEWQALPVSEHLKDRQLSFGIQTNLNHT
;
A
#
# COMPACT_ATOMS: atom_id res chain seq x y z
N MET A 1 -22.70 -0.46 -3.96
CA MET A 1 -23.10 0.06 -2.63
C MET A 1 -24.61 -0.10 -2.53
N GLY A 2 -25.07 -1.14 -1.85
CA GLY A 2 -26.48 -1.29 -1.51
C GLY A 2 -26.82 -0.42 -0.29
N PRO A 3 -28.07 0.07 -0.18
CA PRO A 3 -28.51 0.94 0.92
C PRO A 3 -28.41 0.29 2.31
N ASP A 4 -28.36 -1.04 2.40
CA ASP A 4 -28.41 -1.78 3.67
C ASP A 4 -27.01 -2.06 4.29
N ASP A 5 -25.93 -1.90 3.53
CA ASP A 5 -24.56 -2.19 3.99
C ASP A 5 -23.92 -1.05 4.79
N VAL A 6 -24.47 0.16 4.69
CA VAL A 6 -24.06 1.34 5.46
C VAL A 6 -24.44 1.22 6.95
N VAL A 7 -25.38 0.32 7.27
CA VAL A 7 -26.10 0.30 8.55
C VAL A 7 -25.32 -0.39 9.69
N LYS A 8 -24.28 -1.21 9.39
CA LYS A 8 -23.68 -2.08 10.43
C LYS A 8 -22.51 -1.48 11.22
N SER A 9 -21.80 -0.49 10.70
CA SER A 9 -20.76 0.26 11.44
C SER A 9 -21.17 1.71 11.76
N SER A 10 -22.31 2.15 11.22
CA SER A 10 -22.87 3.48 11.45
C SER A 10 -23.13 3.71 12.94
N GLY A 11 -22.58 4.80 13.49
CA GLY A 11 -22.69 5.16 14.91
C GLY A 11 -21.54 4.68 15.80
N SER A 12 -20.54 3.98 15.26
CA SER A 12 -19.31 3.70 16.00
C SER A 12 -18.35 4.90 15.99
N LYS A 13 -17.55 5.07 17.06
CA LYS A 13 -16.48 6.08 17.11
C LYS A 13 -15.47 5.94 15.96
N PHE A 14 -15.25 4.70 15.51
CA PHE A 14 -14.40 4.41 14.35
C PHE A 14 -15.00 4.98 13.07
N PHE A 15 -16.27 4.71 12.80
CA PHE A 15 -16.98 5.23 11.64
C PHE A 15 -17.02 6.76 11.64
N GLU A 16 -17.33 7.38 12.77
CA GLU A 16 -17.30 8.85 12.92
C GLU A 16 -15.92 9.43 12.58
N ASN A 17 -14.84 8.78 13.04
CA ASN A 17 -13.47 9.19 12.74
C ASN A 17 -13.13 9.03 11.24
N GLU A 18 -13.55 7.94 10.60
CA GLU A 18 -13.33 7.72 9.17
C GLU A 18 -14.13 8.71 8.31
N VAL A 19 -15.38 9.02 8.67
CA VAL A 19 -16.16 10.09 8.02
C VAL A 19 -15.46 11.44 8.17
N ARG A 20 -14.97 11.76 9.37
CA ARG A 20 -14.20 13.00 9.61
C ARG A 20 -12.93 13.06 8.75
N ARG A 21 -12.16 11.98 8.69
CA ARG A 21 -10.95 11.88 7.84
C ARG A 21 -11.30 12.05 6.36
N GLY A 22 -12.36 11.40 5.90
CA GLY A 22 -12.87 11.55 4.54
C GLY A 22 -13.28 12.99 4.21
N ALA A 23 -13.93 13.69 5.14
CA ALA A 23 -14.28 15.10 4.97
C ALA A 23 -13.04 16.01 4.88
N ILE A 24 -12.04 15.81 5.74
CA ILE A 24 -10.78 16.55 5.72
C ILE A 24 -10.06 16.33 4.38
N LEU A 25 -9.97 15.07 3.93
CA LEU A 25 -9.32 14.74 2.66
C LEU A 25 -10.04 15.40 1.47
N LYS A 26 -11.38 15.37 1.45
CA LYS A 26 -12.17 16.07 0.43
C LYS A 26 -11.91 17.57 0.43
N GLN A 27 -11.81 18.19 1.60
CA GLN A 27 -11.48 19.60 1.73
C GLN A 27 -10.08 19.90 1.18
N GLN A 28 -9.08 19.08 1.51
CA GLN A 28 -7.71 19.23 1.00
C GLN A 28 -7.66 19.08 -0.52
N ILE A 29 -8.43 18.14 -1.09
CA ILE A 29 -8.55 17.98 -2.54
C ILE A 29 -9.15 19.23 -3.16
N ALA A 30 -10.27 19.73 -2.63
CA ALA A 30 -10.92 20.94 -3.14
C ALA A 30 -9.97 22.15 -3.09
N GLN A 31 -9.22 22.33 -2.01
CA GLN A 31 -8.21 23.39 -1.89
C GLN A 31 -7.09 23.24 -2.93
N LYS A 32 -6.59 22.02 -3.16
CA LYS A 32 -5.57 21.76 -4.18
C LYS A 32 -6.09 22.02 -5.59
N LEU A 33 -7.35 21.69 -5.88
CA LEU A 33 -7.98 21.96 -7.17
C LEU A 33 -8.12 23.46 -7.43
N VAL A 34 -8.64 24.23 -6.48
CA VAL A 34 -8.71 25.69 -6.58
C VAL A 34 -7.32 26.29 -6.77
N LYS A 35 -6.33 25.79 -6.01
CA LYS A 35 -4.94 26.22 -6.19
C LYS A 35 -4.44 25.94 -7.60
N MET A 36 -4.69 24.74 -8.14
CA MET A 36 -4.29 24.37 -9.50
C MET A 36 -4.94 25.28 -10.55
N GLU A 37 -6.22 25.61 -10.42
CA GLU A 37 -6.94 26.51 -11.33
C GLU A 37 -6.41 27.96 -11.26
N SER A 38 -5.92 28.38 -10.09
CA SER A 38 -5.37 29.73 -9.89
C SER A 38 -3.94 29.93 -10.42
N LEU A 39 -3.23 28.86 -10.80
CA LEU A 39 -1.84 28.95 -11.24
C LEU A 39 -1.75 29.55 -12.64
N THR A 40 -1.01 30.64 -12.77
CA THR A 40 -0.70 31.24 -14.06
C THR A 40 0.52 30.56 -14.70
N PRO A 41 0.69 30.65 -16.03
CA PRO A 41 1.91 30.18 -16.69
C PRO A 41 3.20 30.79 -16.11
N GLU A 42 3.13 32.03 -15.62
CA GLU A 42 4.24 32.71 -14.95
C GLU A 42 4.56 32.08 -13.59
N ASP A 43 3.54 31.74 -12.79
CA ASP A 43 3.71 31.05 -11.52
C ASP A 43 4.34 29.67 -11.70
N ILE A 44 3.92 28.95 -12.76
CA ILE A 44 4.49 27.65 -13.12
C ILE A 44 5.96 27.81 -13.49
N LYS A 45 6.30 28.76 -14.36
CA LYS A 45 7.70 29.06 -14.73
C LYS A 45 8.55 29.51 -13.54
N ALA A 46 7.97 30.28 -12.61
CA ALA A 46 8.66 30.69 -11.40
C ALA A 46 8.95 29.49 -10.48
N GLY A 47 7.95 28.62 -10.30
CA GLY A 47 8.11 27.37 -9.55
C GLY A 47 9.13 26.41 -10.17
N GLU A 48 9.16 26.29 -11.50
CA GLU A 48 10.19 25.53 -12.23
C GLU A 48 11.59 26.09 -11.95
N ARG A 49 11.76 27.42 -11.94
CA ARG A 49 13.06 28.05 -11.63
C ARG A 49 13.49 27.81 -10.19
N GLU A 50 12.58 27.92 -9.22
CA GLU A 50 12.87 27.62 -7.81
C GLU A 50 13.24 26.14 -7.63
N ALA A 51 12.46 25.21 -8.20
CA ALA A 51 12.75 23.79 -8.15
C ALA A 51 14.11 23.47 -8.80
N SER A 52 14.42 24.10 -9.93
CA SER A 52 15.71 23.96 -10.62
C SER A 52 16.87 24.50 -9.78
N PHE A 53 16.67 25.58 -9.03
CA PHE A 53 17.67 26.14 -8.12
C PHE A 53 17.93 25.23 -6.92
N LEU A 54 16.87 24.70 -6.30
CA LEU A 54 16.98 23.75 -5.18
C LEU A 54 17.63 22.43 -5.60
N ALA A 55 17.27 21.90 -6.78
CA ALA A 55 17.92 20.72 -7.35
C ALA A 55 19.42 20.95 -7.62
N GLY A 56 19.78 22.13 -8.15
CA GLY A 56 21.18 22.53 -8.32
C GLY A 56 21.94 22.66 -6.99
N PHE A 57 21.31 23.19 -5.95
CA PHE A 57 21.92 23.33 -4.62
C PHE A 57 22.17 21.98 -3.95
N LEU A 58 21.22 21.05 -4.00
CA LEU A 58 21.39 19.69 -3.49
C LEU A 58 22.46 18.91 -4.25
N PHE A 59 22.54 19.09 -5.58
CA PHE A 59 23.60 18.49 -6.40
C PHE A 59 24.98 19.07 -6.06
N HIS A 60 25.05 20.39 -5.79
CA HIS A 60 26.29 21.07 -5.40
C HIS A 60 26.79 20.63 -4.02
N LEU A 61 25.90 20.38 -3.06
CA LEU A 61 26.29 19.83 -1.76
C LEU A 61 26.83 18.39 -1.84
N HIS A 62 26.39 17.62 -2.84
CA HIS A 62 26.91 16.27 -3.10
C HIS A 62 28.25 16.28 -3.86
N HIS A 63 28.59 17.37 -4.57
CA HIS A 63 29.81 17.54 -5.37
C HIS A 63 30.63 18.75 -4.90
N VAL A 64 31.42 18.56 -3.84
CA VAL A 64 32.31 19.57 -3.22
C VAL A 64 33.47 20.05 -4.13
N LEU A 65 33.51 19.71 -5.43
CA LEU A 65 34.57 20.14 -6.33
C LEU A 65 34.01 20.72 -7.66
N GLY A 66 33.73 22.02 -7.66
CA GLY A 66 34.18 22.90 -8.74
C GLY A 66 33.40 22.98 -10.06
N ALA A 67 32.19 22.43 -10.20
CA ALA A 67 31.38 22.65 -11.41
C ALA A 67 30.18 23.58 -11.11
N ARG A 68 30.20 24.78 -11.68
CA ARG A 68 29.13 25.78 -11.60
C ARG A 68 28.15 25.54 -12.74
N GLU A 69 27.29 24.54 -12.62
CA GLU A 69 26.28 24.26 -13.65
C GLU A 69 24.99 25.05 -13.42
N LYS A 70 24.37 25.48 -14.53
CA LYS A 70 23.12 26.25 -14.53
C LYS A 70 21.98 25.38 -13.97
N PRO A 71 21.02 25.96 -13.23
CA PRO A 71 19.86 25.23 -12.72
C PRO A 71 19.16 24.50 -13.88
N MET A 72 19.00 23.18 -13.75
CA MET A 72 18.40 22.32 -14.79
C MET A 72 16.88 22.33 -14.70
N SER A 73 16.22 22.59 -15.84
CA SER A 73 14.77 22.37 -16.00
C SER A 73 14.39 20.95 -15.60
N ALA A 74 13.16 20.76 -15.10
CA ALA A 74 12.59 19.45 -14.79
C ALA A 74 12.73 18.44 -15.95
N ASP A 75 12.60 18.90 -17.19
CA ASP A 75 12.79 18.06 -18.38
C ASP A 75 14.21 17.51 -18.49
N LYS A 76 15.22 18.34 -18.19
CA LYS A 76 16.63 17.92 -18.22
C LYS A 76 16.94 16.92 -17.11
N VAL A 77 16.33 17.09 -15.94
CA VAL A 77 16.43 16.14 -14.83
C VAL A 77 15.80 14.80 -15.23
N LEU A 78 14.62 14.83 -15.86
CA LEU A 78 13.98 13.63 -16.41
C LEU A 78 14.82 12.97 -17.49
N ASP A 79 15.45 13.73 -18.39
CA ASP A 79 16.32 13.20 -19.43
C ASP A 79 17.58 12.56 -18.84
N GLY A 80 18.13 13.11 -17.75
CA GLY A 80 19.16 12.46 -16.95
C GLY A 80 18.71 11.10 -16.45
N TYR A 81 17.59 11.02 -15.72
CA TYR A 81 17.04 9.74 -15.26
C TYR A 81 16.75 8.76 -16.39
N ARG A 82 16.27 9.24 -17.54
CA ARG A 82 15.98 8.40 -18.70
C ARG A 82 17.25 7.83 -19.32
N SER A 83 18.32 8.62 -19.36
CA SER A 83 19.63 8.23 -19.90
C SER A 83 20.37 7.28 -18.96
N ASP A 84 20.20 7.46 -17.65
CA ASP A 84 20.80 6.63 -16.60
C ASP A 84 19.97 5.38 -16.27
N ARG A 85 18.89 5.10 -17.02
CA ARG A 85 18.08 3.88 -16.80
C ARG A 85 18.89 2.65 -17.12
N ASP A 86 19.32 1.96 -16.08
CA ASP A 86 19.92 0.64 -16.18
C ASP A 86 18.84 -0.45 -16.27
N LEU A 87 18.73 -1.07 -17.45
CA LEU A 87 17.83 -2.20 -17.72
C LEU A 87 18.59 -3.54 -17.75
N SER A 88 19.87 -3.56 -17.37
CA SER A 88 20.67 -4.79 -17.36
C SER A 88 20.27 -5.76 -16.24
N ASN A 89 19.62 -5.25 -15.19
CA ASN A 89 19.19 -6.04 -14.04
C ASN A 89 17.77 -6.60 -14.24
N CYS A 90 17.58 -7.87 -13.86
CA CYS A 90 16.26 -8.47 -13.69
C CYS A 90 15.87 -8.40 -12.21
N ILE A 91 14.80 -7.67 -11.89
CA ILE A 91 14.29 -7.56 -10.52
C ILE A 91 13.13 -8.54 -10.37
N VAL A 92 13.27 -9.50 -9.45
CA VAL A 92 12.23 -10.48 -9.12
C VAL A 92 11.63 -10.14 -7.76
N HIS A 93 10.32 -9.95 -7.71
CA HIS A 93 9.56 -9.80 -6.47
C HIS A 93 8.80 -11.10 -6.19
N VAL A 94 8.99 -11.66 -5.01
CA VAL A 94 8.32 -12.89 -4.55
C VAL A 94 7.37 -12.52 -3.42
N ASP A 95 6.08 -12.74 -3.64
CA ASP A 95 5.02 -12.56 -2.63
C ASP A 95 4.40 -13.92 -2.31
N MET A 96 4.15 -14.17 -1.03
CA MET A 96 3.60 -15.42 -0.55
C MET A 96 2.08 -15.37 -0.50
N ASP A 97 1.46 -16.21 -1.33
CA ASP A 97 0.01 -16.33 -1.46
C ASP A 97 -0.69 -16.65 -0.13
N ALA A 98 -1.52 -15.70 0.34
CA ALA A 98 -2.33 -15.84 1.55
C ALA A 98 -1.55 -16.43 2.75
N PHE A 99 -0.30 -15.98 2.94
CA PHE A 99 0.73 -16.67 3.73
C PHE A 99 0.24 -17.33 5.01
N TYR A 100 -0.31 -16.58 5.97
CA TYR A 100 -0.74 -17.14 7.26
C TYR A 100 -1.88 -18.16 7.10
N ALA A 101 -2.87 -17.89 6.24
CA ALA A 101 -3.92 -18.86 5.97
C ALA A 101 -3.36 -20.12 5.27
N ALA A 102 -2.39 -19.96 4.38
CA ALA A 102 -1.72 -21.07 3.69
C ALA A 102 -0.91 -21.95 4.65
N VAL A 103 -0.26 -21.37 5.65
CA VAL A 103 0.42 -22.11 6.73
C VAL A 103 -0.57 -22.96 7.51
N GLU A 104 -1.69 -22.39 7.96
CA GLU A 104 -2.70 -23.15 8.70
C GLU A 104 -3.33 -24.26 7.82
N MET A 105 -3.61 -24.01 6.54
CA MET A 105 -4.12 -25.01 5.59
C MET A 105 -3.09 -26.10 5.22
N ARG A 106 -1.79 -25.81 5.37
CA ARG A 106 -0.72 -26.80 5.22
C ARG A 106 -0.69 -27.72 6.42
N ASP A 107 -0.74 -27.14 7.62
CA ASP A 107 -0.63 -27.86 8.89
C ASP A 107 -1.90 -28.68 9.19
N ASP A 108 -3.09 -28.14 8.88
CA ASP A 108 -4.37 -28.86 8.89
C ASP A 108 -5.01 -28.85 7.48
N PRO A 109 -4.81 -29.92 6.70
CA PRO A 109 -5.40 -30.05 5.36
C PRO A 109 -6.93 -29.99 5.33
N SER A 110 -7.63 -30.22 6.46
CA SER A 110 -9.09 -30.14 6.53
C SER A 110 -9.63 -28.71 6.34
N LEU A 111 -8.76 -27.69 6.44
CA LEU A 111 -9.09 -26.28 6.26
C LEU A 111 -9.07 -25.82 4.80
N ARG A 112 -8.46 -26.59 3.88
CA ARG A 112 -8.24 -26.17 2.48
C ARG A 112 -9.52 -25.89 1.69
N LEU A 113 -10.62 -26.53 2.06
CA LEU A 113 -11.92 -26.38 1.38
C LEU A 113 -12.90 -25.50 2.16
N LYS A 114 -12.41 -24.76 3.17
CA LYS A 114 -13.23 -23.92 4.04
C LYS A 114 -12.85 -22.45 3.88
N PRO A 115 -13.82 -21.52 3.97
CA PRO A 115 -13.52 -20.11 4.14
C PRO A 115 -12.80 -19.91 5.48
N LEU A 116 -11.49 -19.66 5.40
CA LEU A 116 -10.62 -19.47 6.56
C LEU A 116 -10.15 -18.02 6.67
N ALA A 117 -10.10 -17.51 7.90
CA ALA A 117 -9.40 -16.28 8.27
C ALA A 117 -8.44 -16.55 9.44
N VAL A 118 -7.32 -15.84 9.47
CA VAL A 118 -6.33 -15.89 10.55
C VAL A 118 -6.25 -14.53 11.21
N GLY A 119 -6.30 -14.49 12.54
CA GLY A 119 -6.28 -13.25 13.31
C GLY A 119 -6.96 -13.38 14.66
N SER A 120 -7.58 -12.30 15.12
CA SER A 120 -8.40 -12.25 16.32
C SER A 120 -9.81 -11.79 15.98
N THR A 121 -10.71 -11.85 16.97
CA THR A 121 -12.04 -11.26 16.89
C THR A 121 -12.02 -9.74 16.72
N SER A 122 -10.88 -9.06 16.91
CA SER A 122 -10.74 -7.62 16.71
C SER A 122 -10.09 -7.25 15.38
N MET A 123 -9.21 -8.08 14.83
CA MET A 123 -8.48 -7.79 13.61
C MET A 123 -8.03 -9.09 12.92
N LEU A 124 -8.26 -9.17 11.60
CA LEU A 124 -7.74 -10.26 10.78
C LEU A 124 -6.42 -9.85 10.13
N VAL A 125 -5.49 -10.80 10.00
CA VAL A 125 -4.17 -10.58 9.38
C VAL A 125 -4.04 -11.26 8.02
N SER A 126 -4.82 -12.32 7.77
CA SER A 126 -4.84 -13.03 6.50
C SER A 126 -6.14 -13.81 6.33
N HIS A 127 -6.44 -14.19 5.10
CA HIS A 127 -7.59 -15.03 4.79
C HIS A 127 -7.32 -15.90 3.56
N SER A 128 -8.02 -17.03 3.49
CA SER A 128 -8.01 -17.92 2.32
C SER A 128 -8.60 -17.23 1.08
N TYR A 129 -8.22 -17.71 -0.10
CA TYR A 129 -8.81 -17.26 -1.38
C TYR A 129 -10.30 -17.60 -1.51
N LEU A 130 -10.74 -18.73 -0.94
CA LEU A 130 -12.17 -19.08 -0.90
C LEU A 130 -12.98 -18.01 -0.16
N LEU A 131 -12.46 -17.54 0.98
CA LEU A 131 -13.09 -16.48 1.74
C LEU A 131 -13.07 -15.15 0.97
N ARG A 132 -11.95 -14.80 0.31
CA ARG A 132 -11.86 -13.60 -0.55
C ARG A 132 -12.93 -13.59 -1.63
N ARG A 133 -13.14 -14.73 -2.30
CA ARG A 133 -14.14 -14.86 -3.37
C ARG A 133 -15.56 -14.69 -2.85
N GLN A 134 -15.87 -15.26 -1.70
CA GLN A 134 -17.17 -15.03 -1.07
C GLN A 134 -17.43 -13.55 -0.84
N PHE A 135 -16.44 -12.80 -0.33
CA PHE A 135 -16.58 -11.34 -0.14
C PHE A 135 -16.82 -10.57 -1.44
N THR A 136 -16.04 -10.86 -2.49
CA THR A 136 -16.19 -10.16 -3.78
C THR A 136 -17.53 -10.44 -4.44
N ASP A 137 -18.03 -11.68 -4.35
CA ASP A 137 -19.25 -12.11 -5.03
C ASP A 137 -20.53 -11.57 -4.35
N SER A 138 -20.44 -11.20 -3.07
CA SER A 138 -21.60 -10.74 -2.27
C SER A 138 -21.55 -9.26 -1.88
N ASN A 139 -20.63 -8.49 -2.47
CA ASN A 139 -20.52 -7.03 -2.27
C ASN A 139 -20.29 -6.62 -0.80
N PHE A 140 -19.76 -7.52 0.03
CA PHE A 140 -19.62 -7.31 1.46
C PHE A 140 -18.61 -6.19 1.77
N PRO A 141 -18.91 -5.28 2.72
CA PRO A 141 -17.95 -4.29 3.19
C PRO A 141 -16.75 -4.96 3.84
N ALA A 142 -15.55 -4.47 3.52
CA ALA A 142 -14.31 -4.95 4.13
C ALA A 142 -14.21 -4.66 5.65
N ASP A 143 -15.15 -3.91 6.21
CA ASP A 143 -15.23 -3.61 7.64
C ASP A 143 -16.17 -4.58 8.39
N SER A 144 -16.87 -5.47 7.67
CA SER A 144 -17.87 -6.39 8.22
C SER A 144 -17.36 -7.82 8.42
N PHE A 145 -16.05 -8.06 8.25
CA PHE A 145 -15.41 -9.39 8.29
C PHE A 145 -15.70 -10.18 9.59
N LEU A 146 -15.86 -9.50 10.72
CA LEU A 146 -15.95 -10.13 12.04
C LEU A 146 -17.37 -10.54 12.44
N ILE A 147 -18.40 -10.06 11.73
CA ILE A 147 -19.80 -10.16 12.19
C ILE A 147 -20.53 -11.36 11.57
N PHE A 148 -19.98 -12.01 10.53
CA PHE A 148 -20.70 -13.07 9.80
C PHE A 148 -20.09 -14.48 9.89
N MET A 149 -18.94 -14.64 10.51
CA MET A 149 -18.29 -15.96 10.59
C MET A 149 -18.45 -16.52 12.00
N GLU A 150 -19.48 -17.33 12.21
CA GLU A 150 -19.54 -18.31 13.31
C GLU A 150 -18.50 -19.45 13.12
N TRP A 151 -17.50 -19.25 12.25
CA TRP A 151 -16.62 -20.29 11.73
C TRP A 151 -15.17 -19.81 11.65
N GLN A 152 -14.32 -20.47 12.43
CA GLN A 152 -12.89 -20.72 12.20
C GLN A 152 -12.00 -19.49 11.96
N ALA A 153 -12.14 -18.42 12.75
CA ALA A 153 -11.01 -17.52 12.96
C ALA A 153 -9.95 -18.29 13.78
N LEU A 154 -8.89 -18.73 13.12
CA LEU A 154 -7.76 -19.30 13.85
C LEU A 154 -6.96 -18.16 14.46
N PRO A 155 -6.55 -18.27 15.74
CA PRO A 155 -5.61 -17.32 16.30
C PRO A 155 -4.38 -17.27 15.39
N VAL A 156 -3.73 -16.11 15.31
CA VAL A 156 -2.35 -16.10 14.79
C VAL A 156 -1.59 -17.11 15.63
N SER A 157 -1.19 -18.19 14.99
CA SER A 157 -0.49 -19.29 15.62
C SER A 157 0.84 -18.82 16.18
N GLU A 158 1.52 -19.66 16.98
CA GLU A 158 2.81 -19.32 17.57
C GLU A 158 3.73 -18.73 16.49
N HIS A 159 3.99 -17.41 16.56
CA HIS A 159 4.76 -16.62 15.58
C HIS A 159 6.10 -17.27 15.16
N LEU A 160 6.59 -18.22 15.96
CA LEU A 160 7.75 -19.03 15.69
C LEU A 160 7.62 -19.86 14.40
N LYS A 161 6.47 -20.49 14.10
CA LYS A 161 6.36 -21.35 12.90
C LYS A 161 6.36 -20.56 11.60
N ASP A 162 5.67 -19.42 11.58
CA ASP A 162 5.61 -18.54 10.41
C ASP A 162 6.98 -17.91 10.14
N ARG A 163 7.69 -17.52 11.21
CA ARG A 163 9.06 -17.02 11.13
C ARG A 163 10.04 -18.08 10.64
N GLN A 164 9.92 -19.33 11.10
CA GLN A 164 10.76 -20.44 10.61
C GLN A 164 10.53 -20.69 9.12
N LEU A 165 9.28 -20.66 8.66
CA LEU A 165 8.98 -20.84 7.24
C LEU A 165 9.49 -19.67 6.39
N SER A 166 9.29 -18.44 6.85
CA SER A 166 9.84 -17.24 6.20
C SER A 166 11.37 -17.28 6.11
N PHE A 167 12.05 -17.71 7.18
CA PHE A 167 13.49 -17.91 7.19
C PHE A 167 13.92 -18.95 6.15
N GLY A 168 13.21 -20.09 6.07
CA GLY A 168 13.47 -21.13 5.06
C GLY A 168 13.32 -20.63 3.62
N ILE A 169 12.29 -19.83 3.34
CA ILE A 169 12.09 -19.20 2.02
C ILE A 169 13.25 -18.25 1.71
N GLN A 170 13.63 -17.40 2.66
CA GLN A 170 14.72 -16.45 2.47
C GLN A 170 16.06 -17.17 2.23
N THR A 171 16.35 -18.26 2.95
CA THR A 171 17.55 -19.06 2.70
C THR A 171 17.57 -19.62 1.28
N ASN A 172 16.45 -20.14 0.79
CA ASN A 172 16.39 -20.69 -0.58
C ASN A 172 16.62 -19.61 -1.64
N LEU A 173 16.04 -18.42 -1.46
CA LEU A 173 16.22 -17.29 -2.38
C LEU A 173 17.65 -16.72 -2.37
N ASN A 174 18.37 -16.83 -1.26
CA ASN A 174 19.76 -16.38 -1.16
C ASN A 174 20.77 -17.39 -1.73
N HIS A 175 20.34 -18.64 -1.99
CA HIS A 175 21.19 -19.71 -2.52
C HIS A 175 21.02 -19.94 -4.04
N THR A 176 20.13 -19.20 -4.69
CA THR A 176 19.93 -19.15 -6.15
C THR A 176 20.63 -17.95 -6.77
#